data_AF-A0A848RKF8-F1
#
_entry.id   AF-A0A848RKF8-F1
#
_cell.length_a   1.000
_cell.length_b   1.000
_cell.length_c   1.000
_cell.angle_alpha   90.00
_cell.angle_beta   90.00
_cell.angle_gamma   90.00
#
_symmetry.space_group_name_H-M   'P 1'
#
loop_
_entity.id
_entity.type
_entity.pdbx_description
1 polymer ?
#
loop_
_entity_poly.entity_id
_entity_poly.type
_entity_poly.pdbx_seq_one_letter_code
_entity_poly.pdbx_strand_id
1 'polypeptide(L)'
;MINEVFLRDDFLDNDVIQRITNKYGYMYISLYLKLLILSMDNDGYLKIEDINTIDASMETINEAIEILVSENLIDVISENEYFFKQAEVVRY
;
A
#
# COMPACT_ATOMS: atom_id res chain seq x y z
N MET A 1 -25.16 -1.87 -2.02
CA MET A 1 -24.53 -0.54 -2.01
C MET A 1 -23.07 -0.79 -2.28
N ILE A 2 -22.50 -0.20 -3.33
CA ILE A 2 -21.05 -0.28 -3.56
C ILE A 2 -20.44 0.72 -2.58
N ASN A 3 -19.62 0.24 -1.64
CA ASN A 3 -18.84 1.15 -0.80
C ASN A 3 -17.77 1.75 -1.72
N GLU A 4 -17.88 3.04 -2.03
CA GLU A 4 -16.84 3.74 -2.79
C GLU A 4 -15.72 4.11 -1.83
N VAL A 5 -14.50 3.69 -2.15
CA VAL A 5 -13.30 3.96 -1.35
C VAL A 5 -12.45 4.98 -2.09
N PHE A 6 -12.13 6.08 -1.42
CA PHE A 6 -11.32 7.17 -1.96
C PHE A 6 -10.03 7.34 -1.16
N LEU A 7 -8.95 7.75 -1.82
CA LEU A 7 -7.79 8.30 -1.13
C LEU A 7 -8.21 9.59 -0.44
N ARG A 8 -7.64 9.87 0.73
CA ARG A 8 -7.81 11.17 1.36
C ARG A 8 -7.21 12.29 0.51
N ASP A 9 -7.84 13.45 0.53
CA ASP A 9 -7.38 14.63 -0.22
C ASP A 9 -5.97 15.08 0.20
N ASP A 10 -5.58 14.83 1.46
CA ASP A 10 -4.28 15.15 2.05
C ASP A 10 -3.25 14.01 1.98
N PHE A 11 -3.52 12.97 1.17
CA PHE A 11 -2.65 11.79 1.08
C PHE A 11 -1.18 12.12 0.79
N LEU A 12 -0.93 12.99 -0.20
CA LEU A 12 0.44 13.38 -0.57
C LEU A 12 1.07 14.36 0.43
N ASP A 13 0.27 14.95 1.33
CA ASP A 13 0.71 15.84 2.39
C ASP A 13 1.07 15.09 3.69
N ASN A 14 0.79 13.79 3.75
CA ASN A 14 1.13 12.94 4.89
C ASN A 14 2.66 12.83 5.06
N ASP A 15 3.16 13.10 6.28
CA ASP A 15 4.58 13.10 6.62
C ASP A 15 5.31 11.78 6.28
N VAL A 16 4.63 10.64 6.40
CA VAL A 16 5.18 9.33 6.05
C VAL A 16 5.28 9.18 4.53
N ILE A 17 4.24 9.59 3.81
CA ILE A 17 4.20 9.55 2.34
C ILE A 17 5.27 10.47 1.74
N GLN A 18 5.41 11.69 2.25
CA GLN A 18 6.47 12.60 1.82
C GLN A 18 7.87 12.04 2.10
N ARG A 19 8.08 11.43 3.26
CA ARG A 19 9.36 10.82 3.63
C ARG A 19 9.73 9.67 2.71
N ILE A 20 8.79 8.77 2.41
CA ILE A 20 9.02 7.67 1.47
C ILE A 20 9.32 8.24 0.07
N THR A 21 8.54 9.22 -0.39
CA THR A 21 8.74 9.89 -1.68
C THR A 21 10.15 10.48 -1.79
N ASN A 22 10.58 11.22 -0.77
CA ASN A 22 11.87 11.90 -0.75
C ASN A 22 13.05 10.93 -0.66
N LYS A 23 12.89 9.81 0.05
CA LYS A 23 13.97 8.86 0.31
C LYS A 23 14.12 7.80 -0.78
N TYR A 24 13.00 7.27 -1.29
CA TYR A 24 12.97 6.13 -2.20
C TYR A 24 12.46 6.51 -3.61
N GLY A 25 11.75 7.63 -3.73
CA GLY A 25 11.24 8.15 -5.00
C GLY A 25 9.77 7.80 -5.27
N TYR A 26 9.20 8.48 -6.27
CA TYR A 26 7.79 8.35 -6.66
C TYR A 26 7.36 6.94 -7.09
N MET A 27 8.31 6.10 -7.53
CA MET A 27 8.02 4.71 -7.90
C MET A 27 7.41 3.92 -6.73
N TYR A 28 7.93 4.08 -5.52
CA TYR A 28 7.46 3.35 -4.35
C TYR A 28 6.11 3.85 -3.86
N ILE A 29 5.80 5.14 -4.04
CA ILE A 29 4.45 5.65 -3.79
C ILE A 29 3.45 5.08 -4.80
N SER A 30 3.83 4.98 -6.06
CA SER A 30 3.00 4.35 -7.10
C SER A 30 2.71 2.88 -6.76
N LEU A 31 3.73 2.14 -6.30
CA LEU A 31 3.55 0.75 -5.85
C LEU A 31 2.68 0.66 -4.60
N TYR A 32 2.90 1.53 -3.62
CA TYR A 32 2.07 1.59 -2.42
C TYR A 32 0.59 1.80 -2.76
N LEU A 33 0.28 2.75 -3.66
CA LEU A 33 -1.09 3.01 -4.10
C LEU A 33 -1.72 1.78 -4.77
N LYS A 34 -0.99 1.09 -5.65
CA LYS A 34 -1.48 -0.14 -6.29
C LYS A 34 -1.78 -1.23 -5.27
N LEU A 35 -0.87 -1.47 -4.33
CA LEU A 35 -1.03 -2.47 -3.27
C LEU A 35 -2.18 -2.11 -2.32
N LEU A 36 -2.30 -0.83 -1.95
CA LEU A 36 -3.38 -0.33 -1.12
C LEU A 36 -4.74 -0.56 -1.78
N ILE A 37 -4.87 -0.24 -3.07
CA ILE A 37 -6.10 -0.46 -3.84
C ILE A 37 -6.46 -1.96 -3.87
N LEU A 38 -5.50 -2.84 -4.14
CA LEU A 38 -5.76 -4.29 -4.13
C LEU A 38 -6.23 -4.78 -2.75
N SER A 39 -5.68 -4.22 -1.67
CA SER A 39 -6.09 -4.60 -0.31
C SER A 39 -7.51 -4.16 0.05
N MET A 40 -8.06 -3.15 -0.62
CA MET A 40 -9.39 -2.60 -0.29
C MET A 40 -10.51 -3.60 -0.50
N ASP A 41 -10.39 -4.46 -1.51
CA ASP A 41 -11.38 -5.48 -1.83
C ASP A 41 -11.53 -6.53 -0.71
N ASN A 42 -10.53 -6.63 0.17
CA ASN A 42 -10.47 -7.59 1.26
C ASN A 42 -10.19 -6.92 2.61
N ASP A 43 -10.81 -5.75 2.86
CA ASP A 43 -10.76 -5.02 4.14
C ASP A 43 -9.35 -4.77 4.69
N GLY A 44 -8.38 -4.58 3.78
CA GLY A 44 -6.99 -4.26 4.11
C GLY A 44 -6.06 -5.47 4.04
N TYR A 45 -6.60 -6.68 3.91
CA TYR A 45 -5.79 -7.87 3.71
C TYR A 45 -5.33 -7.98 2.26
N LEU A 46 -4.06 -8.31 2.07
CA LEU A 46 -3.45 -8.51 0.77
C LEU A 46 -2.61 -9.78 0.78
N LYS A 47 -2.85 -10.69 -0.16
CA LYS A 47 -2.02 -11.88 -0.35
C LYS A 47 -1.04 -11.66 -1.50
N ILE A 48 0.14 -12.29 -1.43
CA ILE A 48 1.14 -12.21 -2.49
C ILE A 48 0.59 -12.63 -3.87
N GLU A 49 -0.39 -13.52 -3.89
CA GLU A 49 -1.06 -13.99 -5.11
C GLU A 49 -1.77 -12.85 -5.85
N ASP A 50 -2.38 -11.92 -5.11
CA ASP A 50 -3.06 -10.74 -5.65
C ASP A 50 -2.05 -9.72 -6.21
N ILE A 51 -0.85 -9.68 -5.61
CA ILE A 51 0.24 -8.76 -5.96
C ILE A 51 0.87 -9.10 -7.31
N ASN A 52 0.82 -10.36 -7.74
CA ASN A 52 1.32 -10.81 -9.05
C ASN A 52 0.64 -10.11 -10.25
N THR A 53 -0.45 -9.37 -10.02
CA THR A 53 -1.14 -8.56 -11.04
C THR A 53 -0.46 -7.22 -11.31
N ILE A 54 0.50 -6.80 -10.48
CA ILE A 54 1.24 -5.55 -10.64
C ILE A 54 2.37 -5.75 -11.65
N ASP A 55 2.43 -4.87 -12.66
CA ASP A 55 3.54 -4.80 -13.62
C ASP A 55 4.80 -4.19 -12.97
N ALA A 56 5.47 -4.98 -12.15
CA ALA A 56 6.76 -4.71 -11.51
C ALA A 56 7.46 -6.03 -11.18
N SER A 57 8.79 -6.01 -11.02
CA SER A 57 9.52 -7.21 -10.60
C SER A 57 9.18 -7.56 -9.15
N MET A 58 9.21 -8.86 -8.82
CA MET A 58 8.97 -9.30 -7.44
C MET A 58 10.02 -8.77 -6.46
N GLU A 59 11.25 -8.53 -6.92
CA GLU A 59 12.31 -7.87 -6.15
C GLU A 59 11.90 -6.45 -5.74
N THR A 60 11.42 -5.64 -6.69
CA THR A 60 10.97 -4.27 -6.41
C THR A 60 9.71 -4.23 -5.53
N ILE A 61 8.80 -5.19 -5.72
CA ILE A 61 7.61 -5.35 -4.89
C ILE A 61 8.00 -5.69 -3.45
N ASN A 62 8.92 -6.64 -3.25
CA ASN A 62 9.39 -7.03 -1.93
C ASN A 62 10.08 -5.87 -1.21
N GLU A 63 10.92 -5.12 -1.93
CA GLU A 63 11.54 -3.91 -1.36
C GLU A 63 10.49 -2.86 -0.96
N ALA A 64 9.45 -2.66 -1.78
CA ALA A 64 8.35 -1.78 -1.43
C ALA A 64 7.61 -2.25 -0.17
N ILE A 65 7.34 -3.56 -0.04
CA ILE A 65 6.73 -4.15 1.15
C ILE A 65 7.62 -3.92 2.38
N GLU A 66 8.93 -4.16 2.27
CA GLU A 66 9.88 -3.90 3.36
C GLU A 66 9.87 -2.45 3.82
N ILE A 67 9.85 -1.49 2.87
CA ILE A 67 9.74 -0.06 3.17
C ILE A 67 8.42 0.22 3.92
N LEU A 68 7.30 -0.28 3.39
CA LEU A 68 5.98 -0.06 3.99
C LEU A 68 5.87 -0.67 5.40
N VAL A 69 6.46 -1.84 5.65
CA VAL A 69 6.56 -2.43 6.99
C VAL A 69 7.38 -1.52 7.91
N SER A 70 8.54 -1.05 7.44
CA SER A 70 9.44 -0.21 8.24
C SER A 70 8.85 1.15 8.60
N GLU A 71 7.99 1.69 7.74
CA GLU A 71 7.27 2.96 7.92
C GLU A 71 5.92 2.76 8.63
N ASN A 72 5.65 1.54 9.13
CA ASN A 72 4.42 1.18 9.84
C ASN A 72 3.15 1.35 8.97
N LEU A 73 3.31 1.31 7.65
CA LEU A 73 2.33 1.24 6.56
C LEU A 73 1.40 0.03 6.63
N ILE A 74 2.05 -1.11 6.83
CA ILE A 74 1.45 -2.44 6.72
C ILE A 74 1.99 -3.34 7.84
N ASP A 75 1.19 -4.30 8.27
CA ASP A 75 1.61 -5.37 9.17
C ASP A 75 1.80 -6.67 8.38
N VAL A 76 2.80 -7.47 8.75
CA VAL A 76 3.00 -8.82 8.23
C VAL A 76 2.18 -9.79 9.08
N ILE A 77 1.18 -10.42 8.48
CA ILE A 77 0.30 -11.39 9.15
C ILE A 77 0.91 -12.79 9.05
N SER A 78 1.40 -13.16 7.86
CA SER A 78 2.14 -14.39 7.61
C SER A 78 3.12 -14.20 6.43
N GLU A 79 3.87 -15.25 6.05
CA GLU A 79 4.94 -15.19 5.03
C GLU A 79 4.51 -14.54 3.70
N ASN A 80 3.22 -14.55 3.37
CA ASN A 80 2.69 -14.03 2.11
C ASN A 80 1.36 -13.27 2.29
N GLU A 81 1.11 -12.78 3.49
CA GLU A 81 -0.14 -12.10 3.84
C GLU A 81 0.16 -10.84 4.65
N TYR A 82 -0.39 -9.73 4.19
CA TYR A 82 -0.16 -8.41 4.73
C TYR A 82 -1.48 -7.73 5.08
N PHE A 83 -1.45 -6.85 6.09
CA PHE A 83 -2.57 -6.01 6.45
C PHE A 83 -2.20 -4.53 6.26
N PHE A 84 -2.90 -3.85 5.36
CA PHE A 84 -2.71 -2.42 5.07
C PHE A 84 -3.47 -1.56 6.06
N LYS A 85 -2.76 -0.63 6.71
CA LYS A 85 -3.38 0.34 7.60
C LYS A 85 -4.07 1.40 6.75
N GLN A 86 -5.37 1.25 6.58
CA GLN A 86 -6.23 2.07 5.74
C GLN A 86 -6.51 3.49 6.31
N ALA A 87 -5.56 4.09 7.04
CA ALA A 87 -5.69 5.45 7.57
C ALA A 87 -5.71 6.53 6.47
N GLU A 88 -5.28 6.15 5.28
CA GLU A 88 -5.12 7.01 4.10
C GLU A 88 -6.37 7.05 3.20
N VAL A 89 -7.46 6.37 3.59
CA VAL A 89 -8.64 6.20 2.73
C VAL A 89 -9.94 6.54 3.46
N VAL A 90 -10.95 6.98 2.71
CA VAL A 90 -12.28 7.36 3.20
C VAL A 90 -13.33 6.47 2.52
N ARG A 91 -14.34 6.02 3.28
CA ARG A 91 -15.46 5.18 2.79
C ARG A 91 -16.78 5.96 2.91
N TYR A 92 -17.61 5.95 1.87
CA TYR A 92 -18.95 6.58 1.83
C TYR A 92 -20.06 5.56 1.58
#